data_AF-A0A9D1IPL2-F1
#
_entry.id   AF-A0A9D1IPL2-F1
#
_cell.length_a   1.000
_cell.length_b   1.000
_cell.length_c   1.000
_cell.angle_alpha   90.00
_cell.angle_beta   90.00
_cell.angle_gamma   90.00
#
_symmetry.space_group_name_H-M   'P 1'
#
loop_
_entity.id
_entity.type
_entity.pdbx_description
1 polymer ?
#
loop_
_entity_poly.entity_id
_entity_poly.type
_entity_poly.pdbx_seq_one_letter_code
_entity_poly.pdbx_strand_id
1 'polypeptide(L)'
;MELNQKTQIGLAYNGIDFLGFNHILTNSGKVIRKLRFSSKQRMRKHIKTIRKLKDKSVIDEKYVGMRINAFKAHLKHSNEKSMDKLLSNLDKKI
;
A
#
# COMPACT_ATOMS: atom_id res chain seq x y z
N MET A 1 1.59 9.26 -30.41
CA MET A 1 1.67 9.35 -28.94
C MET A 1 3.01 9.97 -28.59
N GLU A 2 3.05 10.87 -27.61
CA GLU A 2 4.28 11.53 -27.15
C GLU A 2 4.48 11.28 -25.65
N LEU A 3 5.72 11.44 -25.18
CA LEU A 3 6.06 11.30 -23.76
C LEU A 3 5.52 12.49 -22.96
N ASN A 4 5.15 12.24 -21.70
CA ASN A 4 4.70 13.27 -20.77
C ASN A 4 5.77 13.60 -19.72
N GLN A 5 5.47 14.56 -18.85
CA GLN A 5 6.37 15.04 -17.79
C GLN A 5 6.72 14.00 -16.71
N LYS A 6 6.10 12.82 -16.71
CA LYS A 6 6.43 11.74 -15.77
C LYS A 6 7.57 10.86 -16.30
N THR A 7 7.93 10.99 -17.58
CA THR A 7 9.00 10.20 -18.18
C THR A 7 10.35 10.73 -17.74
N GLN A 8 11.17 9.84 -17.20
CA GLN A 8 12.51 10.18 -16.72
C GLN A 8 13.42 8.95 -16.83
N ILE A 9 14.72 9.18 -16.99
CA ILE A 9 15.75 8.15 -16.83
C ILE A 9 16.25 8.25 -15.40
N GLY A 10 16.23 7.12 -14.68
CA GLY A 10 16.66 7.05 -13.29
C GLY A 10 17.44 5.78 -13.00
N LEU A 11 18.23 5.80 -11.93
CA LEU A 11 19.01 4.65 -11.49
C LEU A 11 18.12 3.69 -10.69
N ALA A 12 18.12 2.40 -11.06
CA ALA A 12 17.32 1.38 -10.38
C ALA A 12 17.66 1.20 -8.89
N TYR A 13 18.90 1.54 -8.51
CA TYR A 13 19.34 1.57 -7.11
C TYR A 13 18.57 2.60 -6.26
N ASN A 14 18.17 3.73 -6.85
CA ASN A 14 17.38 4.76 -6.15
C ASN A 14 15.91 4.37 -6.01
N GLY A 15 15.48 3.33 -6.74
CA GLY A 15 14.12 2.82 -6.74
C GLY A 15 13.30 3.32 -7.92
N ILE A 16 12.50 2.41 -8.48
CA ILE A 16 11.59 2.67 -9.59
C ILE A 16 10.15 2.55 -9.09
N ASP A 17 9.40 3.65 -9.17
CA ASP A 17 8.00 3.69 -8.78
C ASP A 17 7.12 3.08 -9.89
N PHE A 18 6.44 1.97 -9.58
CA PHE A 18 5.55 1.30 -10.51
C PHE A 18 4.35 0.69 -9.79
N LEU A 19 3.15 0.97 -10.30
CA LEU A 19 1.85 0.47 -9.80
C LEU A 19 1.66 0.57 -8.27
N GLY A 20 2.14 1.66 -7.67
CA GLY A 20 1.99 1.94 -6.24
C GLY A 20 3.09 1.35 -5.34
N PHE A 21 4.09 0.69 -5.93
CA PHE A 21 5.29 0.18 -5.26
C PHE A 21 6.54 0.91 -5.72
N ASN A 22 7.59 0.83 -4.91
CA ASN A 22 8.93 1.27 -5.20
C ASN A 22 9.84 0.03 -5.28
N HIS A 23 10.47 -0.18 -6.45
CA HIS A 23 11.30 -1.34 -6.76
C HIS A 23 12.77 -0.94 -6.71
N ILE A 24 13.50 -1.46 -5.75
CA ILE A 24 14.90 -1.08 -5.47
C ILE A 24 15.79 -2.24 -5.89
N LEU A 25 16.72 -1.98 -6.81
CA LEU A 25 17.76 -2.94 -7.18
C LEU A 25 18.89 -2.90 -6.15
N THR A 26 19.20 -4.05 -5.55
CA THR A 26 20.29 -4.20 -4.59
C THR A 26 21.60 -4.54 -5.29
N ASN A 27 22.73 -4.36 -4.59
CA ASN A 27 24.06 -4.67 -5.12
C ASN A 27 24.24 -6.14 -5.52
N SER A 28 23.45 -7.07 -4.96
CA SER A 28 23.45 -8.48 -5.33
C SER A 28 22.59 -8.82 -6.55
N GLY A 29 21.96 -7.81 -7.18
CA GLY A 29 21.03 -8.01 -8.30
C GLY A 29 19.60 -8.37 -7.89
N LYS A 30 19.33 -8.58 -6.60
CA LYS A 30 17.96 -8.82 -6.10
C LYS A 30 17.13 -7.53 -6.13
N VAL A 31 15.85 -7.65 -6.47
CA VAL A 31 14.88 -6.54 -6.40
C VAL A 31 14.08 -6.60 -5.10
N ILE A 32 14.04 -5.47 -4.38
CA ILE A 32 13.17 -5.27 -3.21
C ILE A 32 11.95 -4.45 -3.66
N ARG A 33 10.74 -4.95 -3.38
CA ARG A 33 9.47 -4.28 -3.69
C ARG A 33 8.85 -3.71 -2.42
N LYS A 34 9.01 -2.42 -2.16
CA LYS A 34 8.38 -1.73 -1.02
C LYS A 34 7.12 -0.99 -1.46
N LEU A 35 6.20 -0.72 -0.53
CA LEU A 35 5.04 0.11 -0.85
C LEU A 35 5.46 1.58 -0.95
N ARG A 36 5.00 2.30 -1.98
CA ARG A 36 5.29 3.73 -2.13
C ARG A 36 4.74 4.52 -0.96
N PHE A 37 5.45 5.56 -0.54
CA PHE A 37 5.04 6.42 0.57
C PHE A 37 3.61 6.97 0.40
N SER A 38 3.28 7.44 -0.80
CA SER A 38 1.93 7.97 -1.08
C SER A 38 0.84 6.90 -0.97
N SER A 39 1.12 5.66 -1.35
CA SER A 39 0.20 4.52 -1.17
C SER A 39 -0.01 4.22 0.32
N LYS A 40 1.04 4.30 1.15
CA LYS A 40 0.94 4.17 2.61
C LYS A 40 0.06 5.26 3.21
N GLN A 41 0.26 6.51 2.79
CA GLN A 41 -0.51 7.65 3.28
C GLN A 41 -1.98 7.53 2.91
N ARG A 42 -2.28 7.15 1.66
CA ARG A 42 -3.66 6.87 1.22
C ARG A 42 -4.32 5.79 2.05
N MET A 43 -3.64 4.67 2.32
CA MET A 43 -4.20 3.61 3.14
C MET A 43 -4.45 4.04 4.59
N ARG A 44 -3.53 4.79 5.19
CA ARG A 44 -3.71 5.36 6.54
C ARG A 44 -4.91 6.30 6.61
N LYS A 45 -5.10 7.16 5.60
CA LYS A 45 -6.28 8.04 5.50
C LYS A 45 -7.56 7.20 5.34
N HIS A 46 -7.54 6.19 4.49
CA HIS A 46 -8.67 5.28 4.26
C HIS A 46 -9.11 4.57 5.54
N ILE A 47 -8.16 4.08 6.35
CA ILE A 47 -8.44 3.45 7.64
C ILE A 47 -9.11 4.43 8.62
N LYS A 48 -8.66 5.69 8.67
CA LYS A 48 -9.31 6.72 9.50
C LYS A 48 -10.75 6.96 9.06
N THR A 49 -11.01 6.99 7.75
CA THR A 49 -12.37 7.13 7.21
C THR A 49 -13.24 5.93 7.55
N ILE A 50 -12.74 4.71 7.35
CA ILE A 50 -13.45 3.47 7.70
C ILE A 50 -13.89 3.49 9.17
N ARG A 51 -12.99 3.83 10.10
CA ARG A 51 -13.32 3.91 11.53
C ARG A 51 -14.48 4.85 11.78
N LYS A 52 -14.40 6.09 11.28
CA LYS A 52 -15.48 7.09 11.41
C LYS A 52 -16.82 6.62 10.83
N LEU A 53 -16.80 5.85 9.73
CA LEU A 53 -18.03 5.33 9.11
C LEU A 53 -18.61 4.18 9.93
N LYS A 54 -17.76 3.31 10.48
CA LYS A 54 -18.18 2.22 11.37
C LYS A 54 -18.75 2.76 12.68
N ASP A 55 -18.13 3.77 13.27
CA ASP A 55 -18.62 4.44 14.49
C ASP A 55 -20.01 5.07 14.29
N LYS A 56 -20.31 5.49 13.06
CA LYS A 56 -21.62 6.03 12.65
C LYS A 56 -22.60 4.95 12.17
N SER A 57 -22.23 3.68 12.27
CA SER A 57 -23.01 2.53 11.76
C SER A 57 -23.39 2.63 10.28
N VAL A 58 -22.62 3.36 9.47
CA VAL A 58 -22.85 3.52 8.02
C VAL A 58 -22.34 2.30 7.25
N ILE A 59 -21.35 1.60 7.80
CA ILE A 59 -20.76 0.39 7.22
C ILE A 59 -20.70 -0.72 8.27
N ASP A 60 -20.82 -1.97 7.82
CA ASP A 60 -20.74 -3.17 8.66
C ASP A 60 -19.31 -3.73 8.76
N GLU A 61 -19.09 -4.67 9.68
CA GLU A 61 -17.79 -5.37 9.81
C GLU A 61 -17.38 -6.10 8.55
N LYS A 62 -18.34 -6.69 7.83
CA LYS A 62 -18.11 -7.43 6.59
C LYS A 62 -17.48 -6.52 5.54
N TYR A 63 -18.01 -5.31 5.35
CA TYR A 63 -17.45 -4.31 4.44
C TYR A 63 -16.03 -3.95 4.83
N VAL A 64 -15.77 -3.74 6.12
CA VAL A 64 -14.41 -3.42 6.60
C VAL A 64 -13.43 -4.56 6.31
N GLY A 65 -13.80 -5.80 6.63
CA GLY A 65 -12.98 -6.98 6.35
C GLY A 65 -12.67 -7.15 4.87
N MET A 66 -13.66 -6.95 3.98
CA MET A 66 -13.43 -6.99 2.52
C MET A 66 -12.39 -5.95 2.08
N ARG A 67 -12.47 -4.71 2.59
CA ARG A 67 -11.52 -3.64 2.23
C ARG A 67 -10.11 -3.93 2.74
N ILE A 68 -9.98 -4.49 3.94
CA ILE A 68 -8.68 -4.86 4.50
C ILE A 68 -8.07 -6.03 3.72
N ASN A 69 -8.85 -7.07 3.44
CA ASN A 69 -8.41 -8.24 2.67
C ASN A 69 -7.97 -7.87 1.27
N ALA A 70 -8.69 -6.97 0.58
CA ALA A 70 -8.28 -6.48 -0.73
C ALA A 70 -6.91 -5.79 -0.69
N PHE A 71 -6.64 -4.98 0.35
CA PHE A 71 -5.33 -4.33 0.50
C PHE A 71 -4.22 -5.30 0.92
N LYS A 72 -4.53 -6.28 1.78
CA LYS A 72 -3.58 -7.38 2.11
C LYS A 72 -3.20 -8.19 0.87
N ALA A 73 -4.17 -8.52 0.02
CA ALA A 73 -3.91 -9.20 -1.24
C ALA A 73 -2.98 -8.37 -2.15
N HIS A 74 -3.18 -7.06 -2.21
CA HIS A 74 -2.28 -6.14 -2.92
C HIS A 74 -0.85 -6.15 -2.35
N LEU A 75 -0.69 -6.31 -1.03
CA LEU A 75 0.62 -6.37 -0.35
C LEU A 75 1.31 -7.73 -0.43
N LYS A 76 0.61 -8.82 -0.77
CA LYS A 76 1.06 -10.22 -0.61
C LYS A 76 2.47 -10.51 -1.14
N HIS A 77 2.85 -9.90 -2.25
CA HIS A 77 4.15 -10.11 -2.90
C HIS A 77 5.13 -8.93 -2.72
N SER A 78 4.89 -8.08 -1.73
CA SER A 78 5.76 -6.97 -1.39
C SER A 78 6.59 -7.27 -0.16
N ASN A 79 7.73 -6.60 -0.02
CA ASN A 79 8.56 -6.62 1.18
C ASN A 79 8.05 -5.66 2.27
N GLU A 80 6.81 -5.16 2.15
CA GLU A 80 6.26 -4.16 3.07
C GLU A 80 5.61 -4.78 4.30
N LYS A 81 6.39 -4.98 5.36
CA LYS A 81 5.89 -5.55 6.62
C LYS A 81 5.12 -4.56 7.50
N SER A 82 5.44 -3.27 7.40
CA SER A 82 4.90 -2.27 8.35
C SER A 82 3.40 -2.04 8.18
N MET A 83 2.92 -2.05 6.93
CA MET A 83 1.51 -1.86 6.64
C MET A 83 0.70 -3.12 6.95
N ASP A 84 1.24 -4.30 6.67
CA ASP A 84 0.58 -5.57 6.97
C ASP A 84 0.32 -5.74 8.48
N LYS A 85 1.31 -5.39 9.33
CA LYS A 85 1.14 -5.35 10.79
C LYS A 85 0.05 -4.38 11.22
N LEU A 86 -0.01 -3.19 10.60
CA LEU A 86 -1.01 -2.18 10.92
C LEU A 86 -2.43 -2.65 10.58
N LEU A 87 -2.60 -3.33 9.44
CA LEU A 87 -3.89 -3.88 9.02
C LEU A 87 -4.34 -5.04 9.90
N SER A 88 -3.42 -5.93 10.25
CA SER A 88 -3.72 -7.05 11.15
C SER A 88 -4.14 -6.58 12.55
N ASN A 89 -3.60 -5.46 13.03
CA ASN A 89 -4.04 -4.84 14.28
C ASN A 89 -5.40 -4.16 14.18
N LEU A 90 -5.80 -3.73 12.98
CA LEU A 90 -7.12 -3.16 12.74
C LEU A 90 -8.18 -4.28 12.74
N ASP A 91 -7.91 -5.40 12.07
CA ASP A 91 -8.79 -6.58 12.05
C ASP A 91 -9.08 -7.13 13.45
N LYS A 92 -8.12 -7.08 14.37
CA LYS A 92 -8.30 -7.55 15.76
C LYS A 92 -9.15 -6.63 16.65
N LYS A 93 -9.34 -5.38 16.23
CA LYS A 93 -10.01 -4.33 17.01
C LYS A 93 -11.41 -4.01 16.49
N ILE A 94 -11.74 -4.57 15.34
CA ILE A 94 -13.06 -4.55 14.73
C ILE A 94 -13.77 -5.79 15.23
#